data_AF-A0A8K1YJR5-F1
#
_entry.id   AF-A0A8K1YJR5-F1
#
_cell.length_a   1.000
_cell.length_b   1.000
_cell.length_c   1.000
_cell.angle_alpha   90.00
_cell.angle_beta   90.00
_cell.angle_gamma   90.00
#
_symmetry.space_group_name_H-M   'P 1'
#
loop_
_entity.id
_entity.type
_entity.pdbx_description
1 polymer ?
#
loop_
_entity_poly.entity_id
_entity_poly.type
_entity_poly.pdbx_seq_one_letter_code
_entity_poly.pdbx_strand_id
1 'polypeptide(L)'
;MKSSMALFTMVLWVVIGAMLKKFSNFLSYLILMEGVCVSLGAMLICAQETAPSYGLFVFLVLVACETSLGLSLMVGMMRNSDSGVYSLYSQSA
;
A
#
# COMPACT_ATOMS: atom_id res chain seq x y z
N MET A 1 -7.08 -24.55 4.70
CA MET A 1 -6.94 -23.52 3.64
C MET A 1 -8.23 -22.75 3.34
N LYS A 2 -9.39 -23.37 3.03
CA LYS A 2 -10.61 -22.63 2.61
C LYS A 2 -11.07 -21.51 3.56
N SER A 3 -11.10 -21.74 4.88
CA SER A 3 -11.49 -20.70 5.86
C SER A 3 -10.47 -19.57 5.98
N SER A 4 -9.17 -19.89 5.97
CA SER A 4 -8.08 -18.89 6.03
C SER A 4 -8.05 -17.98 4.79
N MET A 5 -8.34 -18.53 3.61
CA MET A 5 -8.47 -17.74 2.39
C MET A 5 -9.66 -16.78 2.47
N ALA A 6 -10.82 -17.22 2.98
CA ALA A 6 -11.99 -16.35 3.12
C ALA A 6 -11.76 -15.18 4.10
N LEU A 7 -11.05 -15.43 5.21
CA LEU A 7 -10.64 -14.38 6.16
C LEU A 7 -9.67 -13.39 5.52
N PHE A 8 -8.72 -13.88 4.73
CA PHE A 8 -7.81 -13.04 3.98
C PHE A 8 -8.54 -12.14 2.98
N THR A 9 -9.49 -12.69 2.21
CA THR A 9 -10.28 -11.89 1.25
C THR A 9 -11.12 -10.83 1.96
N MET A 10 -11.67 -11.14 3.14
CA MET A 10 -12.42 -10.17 3.95
C MET A 10 -11.52 -9.04 4.45
N VAL A 11 -10.33 -9.35 4.95
CA VAL A 11 -9.35 -8.32 5.36
C VAL A 11 -8.95 -7.48 4.16
N LEU A 12 -8.63 -8.09 3.02
CA LEU A 12 -8.24 -7.38 1.81
C LEU A 12 -9.37 -6.46 1.29
N TRP A 13 -10.63 -6.90 1.38
CA TRP A 13 -11.80 -6.09 1.02
C TRP A 13 -11.99 -4.89 1.96
N VAL A 14 -11.81 -5.08 3.27
CA VAL A 14 -11.84 -3.98 4.26
C VAL A 14 -10.73 -2.97 3.99
N VAL A 15 -9.54 -3.45 3.63
CA VAL A 15 -8.38 -2.58 3.37
C VAL A 15 -8.53 -1.82 2.04
N ILE A 16 -9.11 -2.44 1.00
CA ILE A 16 -9.53 -1.74 -0.24
C ILE A 16 -10.61 -0.69 0.06
N GLY A 17 -11.59 -1.03 0.89
CA GLY A 17 -12.61 -0.07 1.33
C GLY A 17 -12.00 1.12 2.10
N ALA A 18 -10.97 0.86 2.92
CA ALA A 18 -10.22 1.90 3.60
C ALA A 18 -9.40 2.76 2.63
N MET A 19 -8.78 2.17 1.60
CA MET A 19 -8.05 2.87 0.51
C MET A 19 -8.91 3.86 -0.27
N LEU A 20 -10.20 3.55 -0.47
CA LEU A 20 -11.16 4.45 -1.15
C LEU A 20 -11.59 5.63 -0.27
N LYS A 21 -11.30 5.59 1.02
CA LYS A 21 -11.57 6.70 1.93
C LYS A 21 -10.51 7.79 1.72
N LYS A 22 -10.96 9.03 1.57
CA LYS A 22 -10.06 10.17 1.40
C LYS A 22 -9.20 10.32 2.66
N PHE A 23 -7.92 9.93 2.58
CA PHE A 23 -6.99 10.14 3.67
C PHE A 23 -6.48 11.57 3.66
N SER A 24 -6.56 12.23 4.82
CA SER A 24 -5.96 13.55 5.03
C SER A 24 -4.43 13.50 5.02
N ASN A 25 -3.84 12.33 5.31
CA ASN A 25 -2.40 12.14 5.41
C ASN A 25 -1.91 11.04 4.45
N PHE A 26 -1.06 11.43 3.50
CA PHE A 26 -0.47 10.54 2.49
C PHE A 26 0.38 9.42 3.11
N LEU A 27 1.01 9.67 4.26
CA LEU A 27 1.77 8.63 4.99
C LEU A 27 0.85 7.51 5.49
N SER A 28 -0.34 7.85 5.97
CA SER A 28 -1.33 6.85 6.40
C SER A 28 -1.82 5.99 5.24
N TYR A 29 -1.89 6.56 4.04
CA TYR A 29 -2.19 5.81 2.82
C TYR A 29 -1.04 4.84 2.47
N LEU A 30 0.22 5.29 2.51
CA LEU A 30 1.37 4.41 2.26
C LEU A 30 1.47 3.24 3.25
N ILE A 31 1.23 3.48 4.54
CA ILE A 31 1.22 2.41 5.55
C ILE A 31 0.14 1.37 5.25
N LEU A 32 -1.03 1.83 4.79
CA LEU A 32 -2.14 0.94 4.50
C LEU A 32 -1.88 0.12 3.22
N MET A 33 -1.15 0.67 2.23
CA MET A 33 -0.64 -0.08 1.07
C MET A 33 0.38 -1.15 1.48
N GLU A 34 1.36 -0.79 2.31
CA GLU A 34 2.33 -1.73 2.88
C GLU A 34 1.63 -2.89 3.61
N GLY A 35 0.60 -2.59 4.40
CA GLY A 35 -0.21 -3.59 5.08
C GLY A 35 -0.87 -4.60 4.12
N VAL A 36 -1.41 -4.13 2.99
CA VAL A 36 -1.94 -5.02 1.93
C VAL A 36 -0.84 -5.91 1.37
N CYS A 37 0.29 -5.32 0.99
CA CYS A 37 1.40 -6.04 0.38
C CYS A 37 2.00 -7.11 1.31
N VAL A 38 2.17 -6.80 2.60
CA VAL A 38 2.62 -7.76 3.62
C VAL A 38 1.60 -8.89 3.79
N SER A 39 0.31 -8.56 3.81
CA SER A 39 -0.75 -9.57 3.92
C SER A 39 -0.74 -10.52 2.71
N LEU A 40 -0.57 -10.00 1.49
CA LEU A 40 -0.41 -10.77 0.25
C LEU A 40 0.84 -11.67 0.31
N GLY A 41 1.96 -11.14 0.80
CA GLY A 41 3.18 -11.93 1.02
C GLY A 41 2.95 -13.09 2.01
N ALA A 42 2.28 -12.83 3.13
CA ALA A 42 1.95 -13.86 4.12
C ALA A 42 1.00 -14.94 3.54
N MET A 43 0.05 -14.54 2.70
CA MET A 43 -0.84 -15.46 1.98
C MET A 43 -0.05 -16.36 1.01
N LEU A 44 0.88 -15.78 0.24
CA LEU A 44 1.76 -16.53 -0.67
C LEU A 44 2.64 -17.54 0.08
N ILE A 45 3.16 -17.17 1.26
CA ILE A 45 3.91 -18.07 2.14
C ILE A 45 3.01 -19.21 2.65
N CYS A 46 1.77 -18.91 3.04
CA CYS A 46 0.82 -19.93 3.50
C CYS A 46 0.34 -20.86 2.38
N ALA A 47 0.38 -20.40 1.13
CA ALA A 47 -0.05 -21.14 -0.05
C ALA A 47 1.09 -21.93 -0.71
N GLN A 48 2.03 -22.44 0.11
CA GLN A 48 3.35 -23.08 -0.18
C GLN A 48 3.50 -23.90 -1.48
N GLU A 49 2.41 -24.37 -2.10
CA GLU A 49 2.43 -25.14 -3.34
C GLU A 49 2.50 -24.30 -4.63
N THR A 50 2.34 -22.97 -4.57
CA THR A 50 2.12 -22.15 -5.79
C THR A 50 3.19 -21.12 -6.11
N ALA A 51 4.02 -20.70 -5.15
CA ALA A 51 4.96 -19.60 -5.37
C ALA A 51 6.41 -20.02 -5.02
N PRO A 52 7.37 -19.93 -5.97
CA PRO A 52 8.77 -20.18 -5.68
C PRO A 52 9.28 -19.14 -4.68
N SER A 53 10.17 -19.54 -3.77
CA SER A 53 10.81 -18.65 -2.78
C SER A 53 11.48 -17.43 -3.41
N TYR A 54 12.05 -17.60 -4.61
CA TYR A 54 12.57 -16.50 -5.43
C TYR A 54 11.49 -15.48 -5.83
N GLY A 55 10.29 -15.93 -6.17
CA GLY A 55 9.16 -15.05 -6.48
C GLY A 55 8.72 -14.21 -5.28
N LEU A 56 8.72 -14.80 -4.09
CA LEU A 56 8.46 -14.09 -2.83
C LEU A 56 9.52 -13.03 -2.53
N PHE A 57 10.80 -13.35 -2.75
CA PHE A 57 11.89 -12.40 -2.60
C PHE A 57 11.74 -11.20 -3.55
N VAL A 58 11.52 -11.47 -4.85
CA VAL A 58 11.31 -10.41 -5.85
C VAL A 58 10.09 -9.55 -5.50
N PHE A 59 8.99 -10.18 -5.05
CA PHE A 59 7.79 -9.46 -4.61
C PHE A 59 8.09 -8.48 -3.47
N LEU A 60 8.79 -8.92 -2.42
CA LEU A 60 9.15 -8.05 -1.29
C LEU A 60 10.08 -6.90 -1.71
N VAL A 61 11.03 -7.15 -2.62
CA VAL A 61 11.91 -6.10 -3.15
C VAL A 61 11.10 -5.05 -3.91
N LEU A 62 10.15 -5.47 -4.76
CA LEU A 62 9.29 -4.55 -5.51
C LEU A 62 8.40 -3.71 -4.58
N VAL A 63 7.83 -4.31 -3.53
CA VAL A 63 7.04 -3.59 -2.51
C VAL A 63 7.91 -2.53 -1.82
N ALA A 64 9.12 -2.87 -1.40
CA ALA A 64 10.04 -1.91 -0.79
C ALA A 64 10.41 -0.76 -1.74
N CYS A 65 10.59 -1.05 -3.03
CA CYS A 65 10.81 -0.03 -4.06
C CYS A 65 9.59 0.90 -4.24
N GLU A 66 8.38 0.35 -4.26
CA GLU A 66 7.14 1.14 -4.34
C GLU A 66 7.02 2.09 -3.14
N THR A 67 7.24 1.58 -1.92
CA THR A 67 7.22 2.40 -0.69
C THR A 67 8.28 3.50 -0.73
N SER A 68 9.48 3.20 -1.23
CA SER A 68 10.56 4.19 -1.39
C SER A 68 10.19 5.31 -2.37
N LEU A 69 9.58 4.96 -3.51
CA LEU A 69 9.06 5.94 -4.48
C LEU A 69 7.94 6.78 -3.86
N GLY A 70 7.00 6.15 -3.15
CA GLY A 70 5.93 6.82 -2.44
C GLY A 70 6.44 7.83 -1.43
N LEU A 71 7.40 7.44 -0.58
CA LEU A 71 8.02 8.33 0.40
C LEU A 71 8.79 9.47 -0.27
N SER A 72 9.51 9.20 -1.37
CA SER A 72 10.22 10.24 -2.12
C SER A 72 9.25 11.27 -2.70
N LEU A 73 8.11 10.82 -3.22
CA LEU A 73 7.03 11.69 -3.72
C LEU A 73 6.41 12.49 -2.57
N MET A 74 6.18 11.87 -1.41
CA MET A 74 5.70 12.54 -0.20
C MET A 74 6.63 13.68 0.23
N VAL A 75 7.95 13.44 0.28
CA VAL A 75 8.93 14.48 0.61
C VAL A 75 8.93 15.59 -0.44
N GLY A 76 8.82 15.25 -1.72
CA GLY A 76 8.67 16.22 -2.81
C GLY A 76 7.42 17.10 -2.66
N MET A 77 6.28 16.49 -2.30
CA MET A 77 5.05 17.22 -2.00
C MET A 77 5.20 18.09 -0.77
N MET A 78 5.72 17.59 0.35
CA MET A 78 5.89 18.38 1.57
C MET A 78 6.79 19.60 1.35
N ARG A 79 7.87 19.44 0.59
CA ARG A 79 8.77 20.56 0.25
C ARG A 79 8.16 21.57 -0.73
N ASN A 80 7.20 21.15 -1.56
CA ASN A 80 6.51 22.02 -2.53
C ASN A 80 5.13 22.52 -2.06
N SER A 81 4.56 21.96 -1.00
CA SER A 81 3.33 22.43 -0.38
C SER A 81 3.57 23.77 0.32
N ASP A 82 4.74 23.96 0.93
CA ASP A 82 5.18 25.25 1.49
C ASP A 82 5.47 26.30 0.40
N SER A 83 5.73 25.89 -0.86
CA SER A 83 5.96 26.80 -1.99
C SER A 83 4.69 27.19 -2.76
N GLY A 84 3.51 26.74 -2.31
CA GLY A 84 2.21 27.15 -2.86
C GLY A 84 1.86 26.58 -4.25
N VAL A 85 2.68 25.69 -4.82
CA VAL A 85 2.50 25.17 -6.18
C VAL A 85 1.53 23.97 -6.24
N TYR A 86 1.26 23.31 -5.11
CA TYR A 86 0.31 22.20 -5.01
C TYR A 86 -0.85 22.48 -4.03
N SER A 87 -1.49 23.64 -4.16
CA SER A 87 -2.85 23.80 -3.65
C SER A 87 -3.85 22.99 -4.50
N LEU A 88 -3.77 21.66 -4.42
CA LEU A 88 -4.79 20.76 -4.98
C LEU A 88 -6.04 20.69 -4.09
N TYR A 89 -6.15 21.57 -3.09
CA TYR A 89 -7.29 21.64 -2.18
C TYR A 89 -7.92 23.03 -2.03
N SER A 90 -7.38 24.11 -2.66
CA SER A 90 -8.00 25.45 -2.60
C SER A 90 -8.60 25.96 -3.92
N GLN A 91 -8.87 25.08 -4.89
CA GLN A 91 -9.61 25.48 -6.09
C GLN A 91 -10.89 24.64 -6.29
N SER A 92 -11.70 24.60 -5.24
CA SER A 92 -13.15 24.44 -5.37
C SER A 92 -13.78 25.48 -4.44
N ALA A 93 -13.81 26.72 -4.92
CA ALA A 93 -14.82 27.69 -4.55
C ALA A 93 -16.15 27.31 -5.21
#